data_AF-A0AA97J065-F1
#
_entry.id   AF-A0AA97J065-F1
#
_cell.length_a   1.000
_cell.length_b   1.000
_cell.length_c   1.000
_cell.angle_alpha   90.00
_cell.angle_beta   90.00
_cell.angle_gamma   90.00
#
_symmetry.space_group_name_H-M   'P 1'
#
loop_
_entity.id
_entity.type
_entity.pdbx_description
1 polymer ?
#
loop_
_entity_poly.entity_id
_entity_poly.type
_entity_poly.pdbx_seq_one_letter_code
_entity_poly.pdbx_strand_id
1 'polypeptide(L)'
;MEAIFHERQEGSLCAQHCLNNLLQGEYFSPVELSSIAQQLDEEERMRMAEGGLSSEEYRTFLQQPSGNMDDSGFFSIQVISNALKVWGLELILFNSPEYQRLGIDPINERSFICNYKEHWFTVRKLGKQWFNLNSLLTGPELISDTYLALFLAQLQQEGYSIFVVKGDLPDCEADQLLQMIRVQQMQRPKLIGEDTLQARDQR
;
A
#
# COMPACT_ATOMS: atom_id res chain seq x y z
N MET A 1 11.29 -18.99 0.36
CA MET A 1 10.05 -18.18 0.36
C MET A 1 9.49 -18.01 1.76
N GLU A 2 9.82 -18.86 2.74
CA GLU A 2 9.31 -18.78 4.13
C GLU A 2 9.81 -17.58 4.95
N ALA A 3 10.81 -16.84 4.48
CA ALA A 3 11.34 -15.68 5.21
C ALA A 3 10.66 -14.35 4.86
N ILE A 4 9.93 -14.27 3.74
CA ILE A 4 9.24 -13.05 3.34
C ILE A 4 7.95 -12.98 4.13
N PHE A 5 7.78 -11.91 4.91
CA PHE A 5 6.53 -11.66 5.58
C PHE A 5 5.48 -11.24 4.53
N HIS A 6 4.40 -12.03 4.44
CA HIS A 6 3.29 -11.79 3.53
C HIS A 6 1.97 -12.06 4.25
N GLU A 7 1.33 -10.99 4.69
CA GLU A 7 0.00 -10.99 5.26
C GLU A 7 -1.03 -11.00 4.13
N ARG A 8 -1.87 -12.03 4.12
CA ARG A 8 -2.97 -12.19 3.17
C ARG A 8 -4.17 -11.42 3.67
N GLN A 9 -4.88 -10.79 2.75
CA GLN A 9 -6.05 -10.02 3.12
C GLN A 9 -7.25 -10.92 3.40
N GLU A 10 -7.87 -10.69 4.55
CA GLU A 10 -9.18 -11.23 4.91
C GLU A 10 -10.19 -10.08 4.95
N GLY A 11 -11.17 -10.10 4.05
CA GLY A 11 -12.16 -9.02 3.92
C GLY A 11 -11.64 -7.81 3.13
N SER A 12 -11.95 -6.60 3.59
CA SER A 12 -11.68 -5.33 2.87
C SER A 12 -10.52 -4.50 3.46
N LEU A 13 -9.77 -5.06 4.42
CA LEU A 13 -8.73 -4.38 5.18
C LEU A 13 -7.38 -4.24 4.43
N CYS A 14 -7.44 -3.85 3.15
CA CYS A 14 -6.26 -3.79 2.27
C CYS A 14 -5.15 -2.87 2.80
N ALA A 15 -5.48 -1.76 3.46
CA ALA A 15 -4.48 -0.80 3.96
C ALA A 15 -3.61 -1.38 5.09
N GLN A 16 -4.19 -2.18 6.00
CA GLN A 16 -3.45 -2.87 7.04
C GLN A 16 -2.41 -3.80 6.42
N HIS A 17 -2.86 -4.72 5.56
CA HIS A 17 -1.99 -5.70 4.93
C HIS A 17 -0.94 -5.03 4.03
N CYS A 18 -1.30 -3.95 3.35
CA CYS A 18 -0.38 -3.13 2.56
C CYS A 18 0.77 -2.59 3.43
N LEU A 19 0.45 -1.99 4.58
CA LEU A 19 1.45 -1.43 5.51
C LEU A 19 2.28 -2.51 6.19
N ASN A 20 1.66 -3.59 6.64
CA ASN A 20 2.37 -4.70 7.29
C ASN A 20 3.31 -5.42 6.32
N ASN A 21 2.88 -5.64 5.07
CA ASN A 21 3.73 -6.19 4.02
C ASN A 21 4.87 -5.23 3.67
N LEU A 22 4.60 -3.93 3.66
CA LEU A 22 5.63 -2.91 3.45
C LEU A 22 6.66 -2.91 4.55
N LEU A 23 6.27 -3.00 5.81
CA LEU A 23 7.20 -3.01 6.94
C LEU A 23 7.78 -4.40 7.22
N GLN A 24 7.30 -5.44 6.53
CA GLN A 24 7.68 -6.85 6.72
C GLN A 24 7.41 -7.33 8.15
N GLY A 25 6.27 -6.97 8.72
CA GLY A 25 5.81 -7.42 10.02
C GLY A 25 4.41 -6.89 10.39
N GLU A 26 3.80 -7.47 11.41
CA GLU A 26 2.49 -7.07 11.94
C GLU A 26 2.61 -5.81 12.82
N TYR A 27 2.85 -4.66 12.20
CA TYR A 27 3.04 -3.39 12.90
C TYR A 27 1.76 -2.59 13.09
N PHE A 28 0.79 -2.79 12.20
CA PHE A 28 -0.49 -2.09 12.22
C PHE A 28 -1.64 -3.07 12.32
N SER A 29 -2.60 -2.71 13.15
CA SER A 29 -3.90 -3.34 13.30
C SER A 29 -5.02 -2.46 12.73
N PRO A 30 -6.21 -3.01 12.44
CA PRO A 30 -7.37 -2.22 12.02
C PRO A 30 -7.71 -1.13 13.02
N VAL A 31 -7.58 -1.42 14.31
CA VAL A 31 -7.90 -0.50 15.41
C VAL A 31 -6.98 0.72 15.40
N GLU A 32 -5.69 0.51 15.16
CA GLU A 32 -4.71 1.60 15.06
C GLU A 32 -4.97 2.46 13.83
N LEU A 33 -5.24 1.85 12.67
CA LEU A 33 -5.58 2.61 11.46
C LEU A 33 -6.88 3.40 11.61
N SER A 34 -7.90 2.82 12.26
CA SER A 34 -9.13 3.53 12.60
C SER A 34 -8.87 4.70 13.55
N SER A 35 -7.96 4.53 14.51
CA SER A 35 -7.58 5.62 15.42
C SER A 35 -6.88 6.76 14.68
N ILE A 36 -5.99 6.44 13.73
CA ILE A 36 -5.34 7.44 12.87
C ILE A 36 -6.36 8.15 11.97
N ALA A 37 -7.32 7.41 11.40
CA ALA A 37 -8.40 8.00 10.59
C ALA A 37 -9.24 8.99 11.39
N GLN A 38 -9.66 8.62 12.61
CA GLN A 38 -10.43 9.50 13.49
C GLN A 38 -9.64 10.76 13.90
N GLN A 39 -8.33 10.62 14.14
CA GLN A 39 -7.48 11.77 14.43
C GLN A 39 -7.39 12.72 13.23
N LEU A 40 -7.25 12.18 12.01
CA LEU A 40 -7.24 12.98 10.79
C LEU A 40 -8.57 13.70 10.57
N ASP A 41 -9.71 13.02 10.78
CA ASP A 41 -11.03 13.65 10.70
C ASP A 41 -11.17 14.80 11.70
N GLU A 42 -10.67 14.62 12.93
CA GLU A 42 -10.68 15.66 13.95
C GLU A 42 -9.78 16.85 13.61
N GLU A 43 -8.59 16.61 13.06
CA GLU A 43 -7.69 17.66 12.59
C GLU A 43 -8.31 18.46 11.43
N GLU A 44 -8.92 17.77 10.47
CA GLU A 44 -9.67 18.40 9.37
C GLU A 44 -10.85 19.22 9.90
N ARG A 45 -11.57 18.69 10.90
CA ARG A 45 -12.66 19.40 11.60
C ARG A 45 -12.17 20.67 12.27
N MET A 46 -11.05 20.60 12.99
CA MET A 46 -10.47 21.74 13.70
C MET A 46 -10.00 22.82 12.72
N ARG A 47 -9.35 22.44 11.61
CA ARG A 47 -8.98 23.39 10.55
C ARG A 47 -10.20 24.06 9.91
N MET A 48 -11.29 23.34 9.71
CA MET A 48 -12.54 23.94 9.22
C MET A 48 -13.21 24.84 10.26
N ALA A 49 -13.09 24.53 11.54
CA ALA A 49 -13.56 25.40 12.61
C ALA A 49 -12.83 26.76 12.62
N GLU A 50 -11.55 26.79 12.24
CA GLU A 50 -10.79 28.05 12.06
C GLU A 50 -11.36 28.94 10.94
N GLY A 51 -11.97 28.33 9.91
CA GLY A 51 -12.70 29.01 8.83
C GLY A 51 -14.07 29.58 9.26
N GLY A 52 -14.51 29.29 10.49
CA GLY A 52 -15.74 29.79 11.10
C GLY A 52 -16.75 28.69 11.40
N LEU A 53 -17.04 28.48 12.69
CA LEU A 53 -18.00 27.49 13.22
C LEU A 53 -19.45 27.62 12.72
N SER A 54 -19.79 28.75 12.10
CA SER A 54 -21.13 29.05 11.56
C SER A 54 -21.24 28.87 10.06
N SER A 55 -20.15 28.49 9.37
CA SER A 55 -20.17 28.28 7.92
C SER A 55 -21.02 27.06 7.54
N GLU A 56 -21.64 27.14 6.37
CA GLU A 56 -22.40 26.03 5.79
C GLU A 56 -21.47 24.82 5.51
N GLU A 57 -20.21 25.08 5.21
CA GLU A 57 -19.14 24.09 5.02
C GLU A 57 -18.85 23.29 6.30
N TYR A 58 -18.72 23.96 7.45
CA TYR A 58 -18.51 23.27 8.74
C TYR A 58 -19.72 22.41 9.14
N ARG A 59 -20.94 22.89 8.90
CA ARG A 59 -22.16 22.12 9.16
C ARG A 59 -22.31 20.92 8.22
N THR A 60 -21.94 21.08 6.95
CA THR A 60 -21.96 20.00 5.96
C THR A 60 -20.91 18.95 6.31
N PHE A 61 -19.70 19.36 6.72
CA PHE A 61 -18.66 18.44 7.14
C PHE A 61 -19.05 17.63 8.38
N LEU A 62 -19.72 18.25 9.37
CA LEU A 62 -20.24 17.53 10.55
C LEU A 62 -21.31 16.47 10.21
N GLN A 63 -21.99 16.61 9.07
CA GLN A 63 -22.98 15.65 8.61
C GLN A 63 -22.40 14.60 7.66
N GLN A 64 -21.18 14.80 7.15
CA GLN A 64 -20.52 13.84 6.29
C GLN A 64 -19.92 12.70 7.12
N PRO A 65 -20.05 11.44 6.66
CA PRO A 65 -19.30 10.33 7.23
C PRO A 65 -17.79 10.56 7.06
N SER A 66 -16.98 9.88 7.86
CA SER A 66 -15.52 9.96 7.79
C SER A 66 -15.04 9.76 6.35
N GLY A 67 -14.30 10.74 5.82
CA GLY A 67 -13.64 10.59 4.51
C GLY A 67 -12.41 9.68 4.58
N ASN A 68 -11.92 9.40 5.78
CA ASN A 68 -10.70 8.66 6.04
C ASN A 68 -10.93 7.16 6.30
N MET A 69 -12.13 6.77 6.70
CA MET A 69 -12.55 5.39 6.91
C MET A 69 -13.99 5.17 6.41
N ASP A 70 -14.17 4.22 5.49
CA ASP A 70 -15.51 3.76 5.09
C ASP A 70 -16.02 2.61 5.98
N ASP A 71 -17.34 2.44 6.04
CA ASP A 71 -18.01 1.35 6.77
C ASP A 71 -17.59 -0.04 6.28
N SER A 72 -17.06 -0.12 5.04
CA SER A 72 -16.47 -1.31 4.45
C SER A 72 -15.08 -1.66 4.99
N GLY A 73 -14.42 -0.76 5.73
CA GLY A 73 -13.03 -0.92 6.20
C GLY A 73 -11.97 -0.45 5.20
N PHE A 74 -12.36 0.37 4.22
CA PHE A 74 -11.41 1.04 3.32
C PHE A 74 -10.81 2.26 4.00
N PHE A 75 -9.50 2.46 3.83
CA PHE A 75 -8.77 3.60 4.39
C PHE A 75 -8.25 4.51 3.28
N SER A 76 -8.32 5.82 3.54
CA SER A 76 -7.79 6.83 2.62
C SER A 76 -6.26 6.79 2.55
N ILE A 77 -5.70 7.40 1.49
CA ILE A 77 -4.25 7.61 1.37
C ILE A 77 -3.68 8.45 2.52
N GLN A 78 -4.47 9.35 3.11
CA GLN A 78 -4.02 10.22 4.20
C GLN A 78 -3.71 9.38 5.45
N VAL A 79 -4.53 8.36 5.74
CA VAL A 79 -4.29 7.41 6.84
C VAL A 79 -2.97 6.67 6.62
N ILE A 80 -2.74 6.14 5.41
CA ILE A 80 -1.50 5.43 5.05
C ILE A 80 -0.30 6.38 5.16
N SER A 81 -0.44 7.62 4.67
CA SER A 81 0.60 8.64 4.76
C SER A 81 0.96 8.97 6.21
N ASN A 82 -0.03 9.16 7.07
CA ASN A 82 0.22 9.50 8.47
C ASN A 82 0.80 8.30 9.25
N ALA A 83 0.34 7.09 8.96
CA ALA A 83 0.89 5.86 9.51
C ALA A 83 2.39 5.72 9.16
N LEU A 84 2.76 5.97 7.91
CA LEU A 84 4.16 5.92 7.46
C LEU A 84 5.01 7.06 8.03
N LYS A 85 4.45 8.26 8.23
CA LYS A 85 5.17 9.37 8.87
C LYS A 85 5.66 9.05 10.28
N VAL A 86 4.94 8.24 11.04
CA VAL A 86 5.37 7.79 12.38
C VAL A 86 6.71 7.03 12.31
N TRP A 87 6.96 6.35 11.19
CA TRP A 87 8.20 5.62 10.90
C TRP A 87 9.27 6.48 10.21
N GLY A 88 9.02 7.77 10.00
CA GLY A 88 9.91 8.64 9.22
C GLY A 88 9.90 8.31 7.72
N LEU A 89 8.83 7.67 7.23
CA LEU A 89 8.64 7.32 5.84
C LEU A 89 7.72 8.34 5.16
N GLU A 90 8.10 8.77 3.96
CA GLU A 90 7.34 9.71 3.14
C GLU A 90 6.77 9.02 1.91
N LEU A 91 5.51 9.30 1.56
CA LEU A 91 4.90 8.87 0.30
C LEU A 91 4.95 10.01 -0.71
N ILE A 92 5.54 9.74 -1.88
CA ILE A 92 5.60 10.67 -3.00
C ILE A 92 4.88 10.04 -4.19
N LEU A 93 3.96 10.77 -4.82
CA LEU A 93 3.29 10.29 -6.02
C LEU A 93 4.32 10.12 -7.16
N PHE A 94 4.36 8.92 -7.75
CA PHE A 94 5.30 8.58 -8.82
C PHE A 94 5.08 9.42 -10.09
N ASN A 95 3.83 9.81 -10.37
CA ASN A 95 3.48 10.70 -11.49
C ASN A 95 3.64 12.19 -11.16
N SER A 96 4.17 12.55 -9.97
CA SER A 96 4.38 13.96 -9.65
C SER A 96 5.48 14.55 -10.54
N PRO A 97 5.34 15.81 -11.00
CA PRO A 97 6.39 16.50 -11.74
C PRO A 97 7.68 16.65 -10.93
N GLU A 98 7.59 16.63 -9.60
CA GLU A 98 8.76 16.65 -8.70
C GLU A 98 9.55 15.35 -8.81
N TYR A 99 8.87 14.21 -8.73
CA TYR A 99 9.53 12.91 -8.85
C TYR A 99 10.13 12.70 -10.25
N GLN A 100 9.40 13.09 -11.31
CA GLN A 100 9.92 13.01 -12.69
C GLN A 100 11.15 13.90 -12.91
N ARG A 101 11.23 15.06 -12.24
CA ARG A 101 12.39 15.96 -12.30
C ARG A 101 13.64 15.39 -11.62
N LEU A 102 13.47 14.51 -10.62
CA LEU A 102 14.59 13.85 -9.96
C LEU A 102 15.29 12.84 -10.88
N GLY A 103 14.62 12.34 -11.93
CA GLY A 103 15.21 11.40 -12.89
C GLY A 103 15.70 10.10 -12.25
N ILE A 104 15.10 9.69 -11.13
CA ILE A 104 15.51 8.48 -10.40
C ILE A 104 14.92 7.27 -11.10
N ASP A 105 15.79 6.32 -11.48
CA ASP A 105 15.31 5.05 -12.02
C ASP A 105 14.50 4.28 -10.94
N PRO A 106 13.31 3.76 -11.27
CA PRO A 106 12.46 3.04 -10.32
C PRO A 106 13.15 1.85 -9.63
N ILE A 107 14.17 1.26 -10.27
CA ILE A 107 14.94 0.14 -9.72
C ILE A 107 15.80 0.52 -8.50
N ASN A 108 16.10 1.80 -8.32
CA ASN A 108 16.90 2.32 -7.22
C ASN A 108 16.06 2.60 -5.98
N GLU A 109 14.74 2.61 -6.11
CA GLU A 109 13.85 2.73 -4.96
C GLU A 109 13.84 1.46 -4.11
N ARG A 110 13.35 1.58 -2.88
CA ARG A 110 13.23 0.45 -1.94
C ARG A 110 11.84 -0.16 -1.94
N SER A 111 10.81 0.65 -2.18
CA SER A 111 9.42 0.20 -2.14
C SER A 111 8.46 1.17 -2.81
N PHE A 112 7.35 0.62 -3.29
CA PHE A 112 6.21 1.32 -3.86
C PHE A 112 4.93 0.85 -3.18
N ILE A 113 3.97 1.76 -3.04
CA ILE A 113 2.58 1.45 -2.72
C ILE A 113 1.76 1.81 -3.96
N CYS A 114 0.89 0.91 -4.36
CA CYS A 114 -0.01 1.10 -5.50
C CYS A 114 -1.46 1.07 -5.02
N ASN A 115 -2.28 1.93 -5.60
CA ASN A 115 -3.73 1.94 -5.43
C ASN A 115 -4.43 1.66 -6.75
N TYR A 116 -5.41 0.77 -6.71
CA TYR A 116 -6.37 0.58 -7.80
C TYR A 116 -7.76 0.32 -7.30
N LYS A 117 -8.72 1.15 -7.74
CA LYS A 117 -10.15 0.97 -7.44
C LYS A 117 -10.37 0.58 -5.97
N GLU A 118 -9.78 1.36 -5.06
CA GLU A 118 -9.92 1.13 -3.61
C GLU A 118 -9.22 -0.15 -3.09
N HIS A 119 -8.19 -0.60 -3.80
CA HIS A 119 -7.31 -1.68 -3.34
C HIS A 119 -5.86 -1.20 -3.22
N TRP A 120 -5.31 -1.34 -2.01
CA TRP A 120 -3.92 -1.01 -1.69
C TRP A 120 -3.04 -2.25 -1.73
N PHE A 121 -1.90 -2.18 -2.43
CA PHE A 121 -0.89 -3.21 -2.37
C PHE A 121 0.53 -2.64 -2.40
N THR A 122 1.47 -3.43 -1.88
CA THR A 122 2.87 -3.03 -1.77
C THR A 122 3.74 -3.80 -2.74
N VAL A 123 4.71 -3.10 -3.33
CA VAL A 123 5.82 -3.69 -4.07
C VAL A 123 7.11 -3.31 -3.35
N ARG A 124 7.81 -4.27 -2.74
CA ARG A 124 9.03 -4.01 -1.96
C ARG A 124 10.22 -4.72 -2.58
N LYS A 125 11.36 -4.05 -2.59
CA LYS A 125 12.65 -4.64 -2.91
C LYS A 125 13.19 -5.34 -1.66
N LEU A 126 13.45 -6.64 -1.80
CA LEU A 126 14.05 -7.46 -0.75
C LEU A 126 15.35 -8.08 -1.30
N GLY A 127 16.46 -7.71 -0.68
CA GLY A 127 17.81 -8.00 -1.11
C GLY A 127 18.12 -7.36 -2.46
N LYS A 128 18.11 -8.17 -3.52
CA LYS A 128 18.40 -7.74 -4.90
C LYS A 128 17.25 -7.98 -5.86
N GLN A 129 16.06 -8.28 -5.35
CA GLN A 129 14.89 -8.66 -6.15
C GLN A 129 13.65 -7.90 -5.70
N TRP A 130 12.74 -7.67 -6.64
CA TRP A 130 11.46 -7.02 -6.37
C TRP A 130 10.39 -8.06 -6.11
N PHE A 131 9.52 -7.78 -5.15
CA PHE A 131 8.39 -8.63 -4.83
C PHE A 131 7.12 -7.79 -4.78
N ASN A 132 6.10 -8.25 -5.49
CA ASN A 132 4.73 -7.81 -5.35
C ASN A 132 4.10 -8.56 -4.18
N LEU A 133 3.76 -7.81 -3.14
CA LEU A 133 3.18 -8.27 -1.88
C LEU A 133 1.70 -7.90 -1.82
N ASN A 134 1.01 -8.01 -2.96
CA ASN A 134 -0.43 -7.82 -3.02
C ASN A 134 -1.09 -8.87 -2.12
N SER A 135 -1.83 -8.36 -1.13
CA SER A 135 -2.51 -9.16 -0.11
C SER A 135 -3.57 -10.11 -0.69
N LEU A 136 -4.05 -9.86 -1.91
CA LEU A 136 -4.92 -10.75 -2.66
C LEU A 136 -4.18 -11.93 -3.30
N LEU A 137 -2.85 -11.97 -3.28
CA LEU A 137 -2.08 -13.09 -3.80
C LEU A 137 -1.89 -14.16 -2.71
N THR A 138 -1.86 -15.41 -3.14
CA THR A 138 -1.56 -16.54 -2.24
C THR A 138 -0.16 -16.47 -1.62
N GLY A 139 0.73 -15.64 -2.16
CA GLY A 139 2.06 -15.37 -1.64
C GLY A 139 2.78 -14.27 -2.44
N PRO A 140 4.03 -13.97 -2.09
CA PRO A 140 4.83 -12.94 -2.76
C PRO A 140 5.11 -13.32 -4.23
N GLU A 141 4.83 -12.41 -5.15
CA GLU A 141 5.15 -12.56 -6.58
C GLU A 141 6.49 -11.88 -6.90
N LEU A 142 7.42 -12.65 -7.45
CA LEU A 142 8.73 -12.18 -7.87
C LEU A 142 8.62 -11.36 -9.16
N ILE A 143 9.17 -10.15 -9.11
CA ILE A 143 9.31 -9.22 -10.22
C ILE A 143 10.80 -9.04 -10.53
N SER A 144 11.19 -9.20 -11.79
CA SER A 144 12.56 -8.87 -12.24
C SER A 144 12.70 -7.36 -12.47
N ASP A 145 13.91 -6.85 -12.38
CA ASP A 145 14.20 -5.42 -12.63
C ASP A 145 13.69 -4.95 -14.00
N THR A 146 13.85 -5.80 -15.02
CA THR A 146 13.33 -5.54 -16.37
C THR A 146 11.81 -5.53 -16.45
N TYR A 147 11.14 -6.34 -15.64
CA TYR A 147 9.68 -6.41 -15.61
C TYR A 147 9.09 -5.31 -14.74
N LEU A 148 9.80 -4.83 -13.72
CA LEU A 148 9.33 -3.76 -12.83
C LEU A 148 8.95 -2.49 -13.61
N ALA A 149 9.82 -2.04 -14.50
CA ALA A 149 9.54 -0.85 -15.31
C ALA A 149 8.29 -1.02 -16.16
N LEU A 150 8.11 -2.20 -16.76
CA LEU A 150 6.92 -2.53 -17.55
C LEU A 150 5.66 -2.60 -16.67
N PHE A 151 5.77 -3.23 -15.50
CA PHE A 151 4.70 -3.35 -14.52
C PHE A 151 4.22 -1.97 -14.07
N LEU A 152 5.14 -1.10 -13.63
CA LEU A 152 4.79 0.27 -13.22
C LEU A 152 4.16 1.07 -14.37
N ALA A 153 4.70 0.96 -15.59
CA ALA A 153 4.13 1.62 -16.76
C ALA A 153 2.72 1.13 -17.09
N GLN A 154 2.45 -0.18 -16.97
CA GLN A 154 1.13 -0.76 -17.15
C GLN A 154 0.14 -0.24 -16.10
N LEU A 155 0.55 -0.23 -14.82
CA LEU A 155 -0.27 0.31 -13.74
C LEU A 155 -0.65 1.78 -14.02
N GLN A 156 0.30 2.60 -14.48
CA GLN A 156 0.00 3.99 -14.86
C GLN A 156 -1.02 4.08 -16.01
N GLN A 157 -0.90 3.23 -17.04
CA GLN A 157 -1.84 3.21 -18.16
C GLN A 157 -3.24 2.77 -17.75
N GLU A 158 -3.35 1.83 -16.82
CA GLU A 158 -4.63 1.36 -16.27
C GLU A 158 -5.25 2.36 -15.27
N GLY A 159 -4.55 3.46 -14.95
CA GLY A 159 -5.03 4.53 -14.07
C GLY A 159 -4.74 4.29 -12.58
N TYR A 160 -3.77 3.43 -12.25
CA TYR A 160 -3.35 3.20 -10.87
C TYR A 160 -2.61 4.42 -10.33
N SER A 161 -2.84 4.73 -9.06
CA SER A 161 -2.03 5.71 -8.35
C SER A 161 -0.85 4.99 -7.71
N ILE A 162 0.36 5.27 -8.19
CA ILE A 162 1.60 4.69 -7.69
C ILE A 162 2.29 5.72 -6.81
N PHE A 163 2.68 5.30 -5.62
CA PHE A 163 3.38 6.09 -4.63
C PHE A 163 4.72 5.44 -4.31
N VAL A 164 5.78 6.23 -4.35
CA VAL A 164 7.12 5.85 -3.94
C VAL A 164 7.24 6.11 -2.45
N VAL A 165 7.72 5.12 -1.70
CA VAL A 165 7.98 5.29 -0.27
C VAL A 165 9.46 5.62 -0.09
N LYS A 166 9.73 6.83 0.40
CA LYS A 166 11.07 7.33 0.73
C LYS A 166 11.32 7.23 2.22
N GLY A 167 12.55 6.85 2.57
CA GLY A 167 13.01 6.74 3.95
C GLY A 167 13.63 5.38 4.27
N ASP A 168 13.97 5.20 5.54
CA ASP A 168 14.61 3.98 6.02
C ASP A 168 13.57 2.98 6.52
N LEU A 169 13.29 1.98 5.68
CA LEU A 169 12.45 0.85 6.05
C LEU A 169 13.14 0.01 7.14
N PRO A 170 12.39 -0.61 8.05
CA PRO A 170 12.95 -1.52 9.04
C PRO A 170 13.65 -2.69 8.35
N ASP A 171 14.79 -3.07 8.93
CA ASP A 171 15.53 -4.26 8.54
C ASP A 171 14.67 -5.50 8.77
N CYS A 172 14.66 -6.41 7.80
CA CYS A 172 13.91 -7.65 7.89
C CYS A 172 14.81 -8.83 7.54
N GLU A 173 14.53 -9.99 8.14
CA GLU A 173 15.27 -11.23 7.88
C GLU A 173 15.22 -11.63 6.39
N ALA A 174 14.09 -11.35 5.73
CA ALA A 174 13.91 -11.53 4.30
C ALA A 174 14.99 -10.82 3.49
N ASP A 175 15.30 -9.56 3.81
CA ASP A 175 16.29 -8.78 3.08
C ASP A 175 17.68 -9.42 3.20
N GLN A 176 18.09 -9.78 4.42
CA GLN A 176 19.40 -10.37 4.69
C GLN A 176 19.58 -11.72 3.96
N LEU A 177 18.54 -12.57 3.97
CA LEU A 177 18.58 -13.86 3.29
C LEU A 177 18.58 -13.70 1.76
N LEU A 178 17.79 -12.76 1.23
CA LEU A 178 17.66 -12.53 -0.21
C LEU A 178 18.85 -11.77 -0.82
N GLN A 179 19.69 -11.16 0.01
CA GLN A 179 21.01 -10.70 -0.42
C GLN A 179 21.96 -11.86 -0.75
N MET A 180 21.81 -13.01 -0.06
CA MET A 180 22.65 -14.19 -0.23
C MET A 180 22.07 -15.20 -1.24
N ILE A 181 20.74 -15.33 -1.28
CA ILE A 181 20.04 -16.34 -2.08
C ILE A 181 19.07 -15.65 -3.03
N ARG A 182 19.20 -15.91 -4.33
CA ARG A 182 18.22 -15.46 -5.32
C ARG A 182 17.03 -16.41 -5.34
N VAL A 183 15.83 -15.88 -5.13
CA VAL A 183 14.59 -16.64 -5.29
C VAL A 183 14.34 -16.84 -6.79
N GLN A 184 14.15 -18.10 -7.17
CA GLN A 184 13.60 -18.46 -8.47
C GLN A 184 12.16 -18.92 -8.24
N GLN A 185 11.22 -18.17 -8.79
CA GLN A 185 9.82 -18.52 -8.75
C GLN A 185 9.44 -19.22 -10.05
N MET A 186 9.16 -20.53 -9.98
CA MET A 186 8.74 -21.31 -11.15
C MET A 186 7.28 -21.10 -11.53
N GLN A 187 6.43 -20.70 -10.58
CA GLN A 187 5.00 -20.43 -10.80
C GLN A 187 4.59 -19.15 -10.08
N ARG A 188 3.88 -18.27 -10.80
CA ARG A 188 3.31 -17.05 -10.22
C ARG A 188 2.23 -17.42 -9.19
N PRO A 189 2.13 -16.70 -8.06
CA PRO A 189 1.06 -16.95 -7.11
C PRO A 189 -0.28 -16.54 -7.73
N LYS A 190 -1.33 -17.27 -7.37
CA LYS A 190 -2.68 -17.02 -7.88
C LYS A 190 -3.39 -15.98 -7.02
N LEU A 191 -4.43 -15.36 -7.59
CA LEU A 191 -5.33 -14.51 -6.83
C LEU A 191 -6.20 -15.39 -5.91
N ILE A 192 -6.29 -14.99 -4.64
CA ILE A 192 -7.16 -15.60 -3.64
C ILE A 192 -8.60 -15.42 -4.13
N GLY A 193 -9.22 -16.53 -4.56
CA GLY A 193 -10.58 -16.55 -5.11
C GLY A 193 -10.71 -17.19 -6.51
N GLU A 194 -9.62 -17.33 -7.27
CA GLU A 194 -9.66 -17.99 -8.60
C GLU A 194 -10.09 -19.46 -8.54
N ASP A 195 -9.74 -20.18 -7.46
CA ASP A 195 -10.16 -21.58 -7.27
C ASP A 195 -11.70 -21.70 -7.11
N THR A 196 -12.39 -20.64 -6.64
CA THR A 196 -13.84 -20.62 -6.49
C THR A 196 -14.59 -20.44 -7.82
N LEU A 197 -13.97 -19.77 -8.80
CA LEU A 197 -14.53 -19.58 -10.13
C LEU A 197 -14.39 -20.85 -10.96
N GLN A 198 -13.23 -21.52 -10.90
CA GLN A 198 -13.04 -22.81 -11.59
C GLN A 198 -13.93 -23.93 -11.04
N ALA A 199 -14.29 -23.90 -9.76
CA ALA A 199 -15.23 -24.85 -9.17
C ALA A 199 -16.71 -24.58 -9.51
N ARG A 200 -17.05 -23.35 -9.93
CA ARG A 200 -18.43 -22.98 -10.36
C ARG A 200 -18.69 -23.27 -11.83
N ASP A 201 -17.67 -23.24 -12.69
CA ASP A 201 -17.81 -23.62 -14.11
C ASP A 201 -17.77 -25.14 -14.36
N GLN A 202 -17.61 -25.97 -13.31
CA GLN A 202 -17.64 -27.44 -13.38
C GLN A 202 -18.89 -28.07 -12.73
N ARG A 203 -19.94 -27.31 -12.42
CA ARG A 203 -21.20 -27.85 -11.89
C ARG A 203 -22.40 -27.57 -12.79
#